data_AF-A0A0E3LX70-F1
#
_entry.id   AF-A0A0E3LX70-F1
#
_cell.length_a   1.000
_cell.length_b   1.000
_cell.length_c   1.000
_cell.angle_alpha   90.00
_cell.angle_beta   90.00
_cell.angle_gamma   90.00
#
_symmetry.space_group_name_H-M   'P 1'
#
loop_
_entity.id
_entity.type
_entity.pdbx_description
1 polymer ?
#
loop_
_entity_poly.entity_id
_entity_poly.type
_entity_poly.pdbx_seq_one_letter_code
_entity_poly.pdbx_strand_id
1 'polypeptide(L)'
;MGYDPENPMKDRITDIGPPHYEQFFPPVIKKNYGKWLYHEITQPGVLKHVSETGDECYTVRIGCARLISVSLIRDYCDIADKHCEGYMRWTTRNNVEFMVDSAAKVQPLLDDLKAHGQMPVGGTGAGVTNIVHTQGWVHCHTPATDASGVVKAVMDELFDYFTSMTLPAQVRIALACCLNMCGAVHCSDIAILGVHRKPPMVDHDAISGLCELPLAIAACPLGAV
;
A
#
# COMPACT_ATOMS: atom_id res chain seq x y z
N MET A 1 -29.51 -17.92 -0.07
CA MET A 1 -29.25 -19.35 -0.38
C MET A 1 -27.76 -19.50 -0.64
N GLY A 2 -27.16 -20.64 -0.33
CA GLY A 2 -25.74 -20.88 -0.64
C GLY A 2 -25.51 -21.05 -2.15
N TYR A 3 -24.25 -21.03 -2.57
CA TYR A 3 -23.84 -21.41 -3.93
C TYR A 3 -24.27 -22.85 -4.25
N ASP A 4 -24.78 -23.08 -5.46
CA ASP A 4 -25.18 -24.38 -5.97
C ASP A 4 -24.26 -24.83 -7.13
N PRO A 5 -23.40 -25.84 -6.94
CA PRO A 5 -22.50 -26.32 -8.00
C PRO A 5 -23.23 -27.01 -9.15
N GLU A 6 -24.43 -27.54 -8.94
CA GLU A 6 -25.25 -28.15 -9.99
C GLU A 6 -25.92 -27.07 -10.86
N ASN A 7 -26.11 -25.87 -10.31
CA ASN A 7 -26.70 -24.72 -11.01
C ASN A 7 -25.81 -23.48 -10.88
N PRO A 8 -24.58 -23.49 -11.44
CA PRO A 8 -23.56 -22.48 -11.14
C PRO A 8 -23.89 -21.07 -11.64
N MET A 9 -24.92 -20.92 -12.48
CA MET A 9 -25.40 -19.62 -12.98
C MET A 9 -26.60 -19.09 -12.20
N LYS A 10 -27.28 -19.94 -11.43
CA LYS A 10 -28.42 -19.54 -10.63
C LYS A 10 -27.96 -18.56 -9.54
N ASP A 11 -28.66 -17.44 -9.41
CA ASP A 11 -28.39 -16.39 -8.42
C ASP A 11 -26.97 -15.78 -8.50
N ARG A 12 -26.24 -15.98 -9.61
CA ARG A 12 -24.91 -15.39 -9.81
C ARG A 12 -25.02 -13.89 -10.07
N ILE A 13 -24.33 -13.09 -9.25
CA ILE A 13 -24.20 -11.65 -9.42
C ILE A 13 -22.84 -11.36 -10.08
N THR A 14 -22.84 -10.63 -11.20
CA THR A 14 -21.62 -10.19 -11.92
C THR A 14 -21.71 -8.71 -12.28
N ASP A 15 -20.58 -8.12 -12.69
CA ASP A 15 -20.51 -6.78 -13.27
C ASP A 15 -20.97 -5.63 -12.37
N ILE A 16 -20.92 -5.81 -11.03
CA ILE A 16 -21.32 -4.80 -10.04
C ILE A 16 -20.24 -3.74 -9.73
N GLY A 17 -18.98 -3.99 -10.10
CA GLY A 17 -17.85 -3.11 -9.79
C GLY A 17 -17.58 -2.97 -8.28
N PRO A 18 -16.78 -1.95 -7.87
CA PRO A 18 -16.52 -1.68 -6.47
C PRO A 18 -17.68 -0.92 -5.81
N PRO A 19 -17.81 -1.01 -4.48
CA PRO A 19 -18.64 -0.10 -3.71
C PRO A 19 -18.23 1.37 -3.96
N HIS A 20 -19.20 2.27 -4.18
CA HIS A 20 -18.91 3.70 -4.35
C HIS A 20 -18.26 4.27 -3.08
N TYR A 21 -17.12 4.95 -3.21
CA TYR A 21 -16.26 5.34 -2.08
C TYR A 21 -16.95 6.25 -1.05
N GLU A 22 -17.93 7.07 -1.46
CA GLU A 22 -18.63 8.00 -0.57
C GLU A 22 -19.39 7.34 0.57
N GLN A 23 -19.72 6.04 0.44
CA GLN A 23 -20.36 5.30 1.52
C GLN A 23 -19.43 5.09 2.74
N PHE A 24 -18.12 5.28 2.56
CA PHE A 24 -17.09 5.12 3.58
C PHE A 24 -16.40 6.43 3.94
N PHE A 25 -16.98 7.58 3.59
CA PHE A 25 -16.43 8.87 4.02
C PHE A 25 -16.74 9.15 5.49
N PRO A 26 -15.73 9.57 6.29
CA PRO A 26 -16.00 10.22 7.55
C PRO A 26 -16.93 11.43 7.35
N PRO A 27 -17.82 11.75 8.31
CA PRO A 27 -18.77 12.86 8.18
C PRO A 27 -18.12 14.19 7.79
N VAL A 28 -16.96 14.51 8.40
CA VAL A 28 -16.19 15.73 8.11
C VAL A 28 -15.68 15.77 6.66
N ILE A 29 -15.28 14.61 6.11
CA ILE A 29 -14.83 14.51 4.72
C ILE A 29 -16.02 14.68 3.77
N LYS A 30 -17.13 14.00 4.05
CA LYS A 30 -18.33 14.07 3.19
C LYS A 30 -18.91 15.48 3.13
N LYS A 31 -19.00 16.17 4.27
CA LYS A 31 -19.51 17.55 4.36
C LYS A 31 -18.65 18.55 3.56
N ASN A 32 -17.33 18.35 3.56
CA ASN A 32 -16.36 19.28 2.99
C ASN A 32 -15.74 18.78 1.67
N TYR A 33 -16.33 17.77 1.03
CA TYR A 33 -15.80 17.20 -0.20
C TYR A 33 -15.75 18.27 -1.31
N GLY A 34 -14.55 18.51 -1.85
CA GLY A 34 -14.28 19.56 -2.84
C GLY A 34 -14.22 20.99 -2.30
N LYS A 35 -14.24 21.19 -0.97
CA LYS A 35 -14.27 22.51 -0.31
C LYS A 35 -13.13 22.68 0.70
N TRP A 36 -11.95 22.16 0.36
CA TRP A 36 -10.75 22.26 1.19
C TRP A 36 -9.94 23.50 0.80
N LEU A 37 -9.53 24.28 1.81
CA LEU A 37 -8.80 25.54 1.58
C LEU A 37 -7.29 25.34 1.60
N TYR A 38 -6.76 24.68 2.64
CA TYR A 38 -5.34 24.40 2.78
C TYR A 38 -5.08 23.17 3.64
N HIS A 39 -3.82 22.74 3.66
CA HIS A 39 -3.33 21.73 4.59
C HIS A 39 -2.00 22.17 5.21
N GLU A 40 -1.70 21.62 6.38
CA GLU A 40 -0.40 21.75 7.03
C GLU A 40 0.01 20.40 7.66
N ILE A 41 1.31 20.22 7.87
CA ILE A 41 1.86 19.08 8.61
C ILE A 41 2.23 19.59 10.00
N THR A 42 1.49 19.17 11.02
CA THR A 42 1.67 19.67 12.39
C THR A 42 2.83 18.99 13.12
N GLN A 43 3.10 17.73 12.77
CA GLN A 43 4.25 16.93 13.23
C GLN A 43 4.44 15.74 12.26
N PRO A 44 5.58 15.02 12.30
CA PRO A 44 5.75 13.82 11.49
C PRO A 44 4.59 12.83 11.67
N GLY A 45 3.97 12.45 10.55
CA GLY A 45 2.81 11.55 10.51
C GLY A 45 1.45 12.19 10.77
N VAL A 46 1.36 13.49 11.06
CA VAL A 46 0.07 14.16 11.33
C VAL A 46 -0.14 15.32 10.37
N LEU A 47 -1.24 15.26 9.63
CA LEU A 47 -1.69 16.33 8.72
C LEU A 47 -2.95 16.99 9.28
N LYS A 48 -3.13 18.27 9.02
CA LYS A 48 -4.36 19.01 9.25
C LYS A 48 -4.85 19.57 7.91
N HIS A 49 -6.11 19.34 7.59
CA HIS A 49 -6.82 20.00 6.48
C HIS A 49 -7.88 20.92 7.05
N VAL A 50 -7.99 22.12 6.46
CA VAL A 50 -9.00 23.12 6.87
C VAL A 50 -9.90 23.42 5.69
N SER A 51 -11.22 23.34 5.91
CA SER A 51 -12.22 23.61 4.89
C SER A 51 -12.48 25.11 4.72
N GLU A 52 -13.19 25.47 3.66
CA GLU A 52 -13.67 26.84 3.42
C GLU A 52 -14.61 27.34 4.54
N THR A 53 -15.25 26.43 5.29
CA THR A 53 -16.14 26.77 6.42
C THR A 53 -15.42 26.78 7.76
N GLY A 54 -14.12 26.50 7.79
CA GLY A 54 -13.32 26.40 9.00
C GLY A 54 -13.41 25.05 9.71
N ASP A 55 -14.05 24.03 9.12
CA ASP A 55 -14.00 22.68 9.67
C ASP A 55 -12.58 22.14 9.53
N GLU A 56 -12.11 21.41 10.55
CA GLU A 56 -10.78 20.82 10.56
C GLU A 56 -10.87 19.29 10.45
N CYS A 57 -9.93 18.68 9.73
CA CYS A 57 -9.73 17.24 9.70
C CYS A 57 -8.25 16.93 9.92
N TYR A 58 -7.96 16.21 11.00
CA TYR A 58 -6.63 15.75 11.34
C TYR A 58 -6.47 14.30 10.87
N THR A 59 -5.41 14.05 10.11
CA THR A 59 -5.08 12.72 9.60
C THR A 59 -3.80 12.23 10.25
N VAL A 60 -3.86 11.08 10.92
CA VAL A 60 -2.69 10.38 11.48
C VAL A 60 -2.33 9.23 10.57
N ARG A 61 -1.14 9.27 9.98
CA ARG A 61 -0.60 8.26 9.06
C ARG A 61 0.32 7.31 9.80
N ILE A 62 0.10 6.01 9.61
CA ILE A 62 0.95 4.94 10.13
C ILE A 62 1.58 4.10 9.02
N GLY A 63 2.76 3.56 9.30
CA GLY A 63 3.40 2.54 8.47
C GLY A 63 2.60 1.23 8.49
N CYS A 64 2.66 0.48 7.39
CA CYS A 64 2.03 -0.83 7.28
C CYS A 64 2.87 -1.73 6.37
N ALA A 65 3.01 -3.01 6.74
CA ALA A 65 3.83 -3.97 6.01
C ALA A 65 3.27 -4.36 4.62
N ARG A 66 2.09 -3.83 4.24
CA ARG A 66 1.28 -4.19 3.05
C ARG A 66 0.79 -5.64 3.07
N LEU A 67 1.68 -6.62 3.20
CA LEU A 67 1.32 -8.00 3.52
C LEU A 67 1.04 -8.10 5.02
N ILE A 68 -0.24 -8.23 5.39
CA ILE A 68 -0.71 -8.24 6.78
C ILE A 68 -1.76 -9.33 6.99
N SER A 69 -1.92 -9.76 8.23
CA SER A 69 -2.94 -10.74 8.62
C SER A 69 -4.31 -10.08 8.78
N VAL A 70 -5.37 -10.90 8.76
CA VAL A 70 -6.73 -10.44 9.11
C VAL A 70 -6.82 -9.94 10.56
N SER A 71 -5.98 -10.44 11.47
CA SER A 71 -5.94 -9.96 12.85
C SER A 71 -5.46 -8.52 12.90
N LEU A 72 -4.36 -8.18 12.22
CA LEU A 72 -3.86 -6.79 12.20
C LEU A 72 -4.84 -5.84 11.51
N ILE A 73 -5.60 -6.31 10.51
CA ILE A 73 -6.70 -5.52 9.93
C ILE A 73 -7.78 -5.23 10.97
N ARG A 74 -8.15 -6.22 11.79
CA ARG A 74 -9.12 -6.03 12.89
C ARG A 74 -8.59 -5.08 13.96
N ASP A 75 -7.31 -5.16 14.28
CA ASP A 75 -6.67 -4.21 15.20
C ASP A 75 -6.76 -2.76 14.66
N TYR A 76 -6.59 -2.56 13.34
CA TYR A 76 -6.85 -1.25 12.72
C TYR A 76 -8.31 -0.82 12.81
N CYS A 77 -9.26 -1.75 12.60
CA CYS A 77 -10.68 -1.46 12.78
C CYS A 77 -11.00 -1.05 14.23
N ASP A 78 -10.43 -1.74 15.23
CA ASP A 78 -10.65 -1.41 16.64
C ASP A 78 -10.15 0.01 16.99
N ILE A 79 -9.01 0.42 16.41
CA ILE A 79 -8.52 1.81 16.53
C ILE A 79 -9.48 2.80 15.82
N ALA A 80 -9.96 2.46 14.62
CA ALA A 80 -10.89 3.29 13.87
C ALA A 80 -12.24 3.44 14.61
N ASP A 81 -12.77 2.36 15.18
CA ASP A 81 -14.01 2.38 15.97
C ASP A 81 -13.84 3.23 17.24
N LYS A 82 -12.70 3.12 17.91
CA LYS A 82 -12.41 3.87 19.15
C LYS A 82 -12.23 5.37 18.93
N HIS A 83 -11.56 5.78 17.85
CA HIS A 83 -11.13 7.17 17.65
C HIS A 83 -11.75 7.89 16.46
N CYS A 84 -12.16 7.14 15.43
CA CYS A 84 -12.45 7.67 14.08
C CYS A 84 -13.85 7.28 13.59
N GLU A 85 -14.77 6.92 14.49
CA GLU A 85 -16.15 6.53 14.17
C GLU A 85 -16.25 5.38 13.17
N GLY A 86 -15.27 4.47 13.19
CA GLY A 86 -15.18 3.31 12.30
C GLY A 86 -14.63 3.62 10.91
N TYR A 87 -14.12 4.83 10.67
CA TYR A 87 -13.54 5.22 9.39
C TYR A 87 -12.01 5.20 9.41
N MET A 88 -11.43 4.61 8.37
CA MET A 88 -10.00 4.69 8.06
C MET A 88 -9.80 4.54 6.55
N ARG A 89 -8.58 4.81 6.07
CA ARG A 89 -8.23 4.60 4.66
C ARG A 89 -6.80 4.11 4.50
N TRP A 90 -6.51 3.54 3.32
CA TRP A 90 -5.14 3.29 2.88
C TRP A 90 -4.67 4.36 1.90
N THR A 91 -3.38 4.65 1.96
CA THR A 91 -2.68 5.51 0.99
C THR A 91 -2.26 4.73 -0.25
N THR A 92 -1.89 5.45 -1.31
CA THR A 92 -1.31 4.86 -2.53
C THR A 92 0.05 4.19 -2.32
N ARG A 93 0.65 4.33 -1.12
CA ARG A 93 1.90 3.65 -0.73
C ARG A 93 1.68 2.68 0.43
N ASN A 94 0.45 2.19 0.56
CA ASN A 94 0.05 1.13 1.50
C ASN A 94 0.16 1.47 2.99
N ASN A 95 0.46 2.72 3.36
CA ASN A 95 0.24 3.23 4.72
C ASN A 95 -1.25 3.30 5.04
N VAL A 96 -1.57 3.29 6.34
CA VAL A 96 -2.95 3.46 6.85
C VAL A 96 -3.10 4.88 7.42
N GLU A 97 -4.28 5.45 7.28
CA GLU A 97 -4.62 6.78 7.79
C GLU A 97 -5.92 6.74 8.59
N PHE A 98 -5.84 7.29 9.79
CA PHE A 98 -6.94 7.53 10.73
C PHE A 98 -7.28 9.02 10.71
N MET A 99 -8.56 9.36 10.80
CA MET A 99 -9.03 10.75 10.65
C MET A 99 -9.92 11.15 11.81
N VAL A 100 -9.61 12.29 12.44
CA VAL A 100 -10.39 12.89 13.52
C VAL A 100 -10.71 14.35 13.22
N ASP A 101 -11.84 14.83 13.71
CA ASP A 101 -12.41 16.16 13.39
C ASP A 101 -11.91 17.31 14.28
N SER A 102 -10.99 17.05 15.21
CA SER A 102 -10.55 18.04 16.19
C SER A 102 -9.17 17.73 16.76
N ALA A 103 -8.40 18.80 17.06
CA ALA A 103 -7.05 18.69 17.60
C ALA A 103 -6.98 17.90 18.93
N ALA A 104 -8.01 18.02 19.77
CA ALA A 104 -8.08 17.34 21.06
C ALA A 104 -8.12 15.81 20.96
N LYS A 105 -8.58 15.26 19.82
CA LYS A 105 -8.63 13.82 19.57
C LYS A 105 -7.31 13.24 19.03
N VAL A 106 -6.37 14.09 18.60
CA VAL A 106 -5.11 13.65 17.99
C VAL A 106 -4.21 12.94 19.00
N GLN A 107 -3.96 13.54 20.17
CA GLN A 107 -3.06 12.94 21.15
C GLN A 107 -3.56 11.60 21.70
N PRO A 108 -4.85 11.45 22.09
CA PRO A 108 -5.38 10.14 22.50
C PRO A 108 -5.19 9.04 21.43
N LEU A 109 -5.37 9.38 20.15
CA LEU A 109 -5.13 8.45 19.05
C LEU A 109 -3.64 8.09 18.94
N LEU A 110 -2.74 9.08 19.00
CA LEU A 110 -1.29 8.84 18.97
C LEU A 110 -0.82 7.93 20.12
N ASP A 111 -1.38 8.12 21.31
CA ASP A 111 -1.02 7.35 22.50
C ASP A 111 -1.43 5.87 22.35
N ASP A 112 -2.63 5.60 21.83
CA ASP A 112 -3.08 4.23 21.57
C ASP A 112 -2.31 3.54 20.44
N LEU A 113 -2.01 4.28 19.35
CA LEU A 113 -1.17 3.76 18.26
C LEU A 113 0.23 3.38 18.76
N LYS A 114 0.81 4.22 19.62
CA LYS A 114 2.09 3.95 20.28
C LYS A 114 2.00 2.75 21.22
N ALA A 115 0.93 2.64 22.00
CA ALA A 115 0.71 1.53 22.94
C ALA A 115 0.57 0.17 22.24
N HIS A 116 0.01 0.15 21.01
CA HIS A 116 -0.06 -1.08 20.22
C HIS A 116 1.33 -1.59 19.76
N GLY A 117 2.29 -0.69 19.52
CA GLY A 117 3.67 -1.05 19.21
C GLY A 117 3.94 -1.58 17.79
N GLN A 118 2.92 -1.70 16.93
CA GLN A 118 3.06 -2.13 15.53
C GLN A 118 2.54 -1.10 14.51
N MET A 119 2.17 0.10 14.97
CA MET A 119 1.54 1.15 14.17
C MET A 119 2.40 2.43 14.19
N PRO A 120 3.62 2.41 13.63
CA PRO A 120 4.53 3.54 13.72
C PRO A 120 3.99 4.74 12.94
N VAL A 121 3.91 5.90 13.60
CA VAL A 121 3.41 7.15 13.02
C VAL A 121 4.52 7.84 12.22
N GLY A 122 4.22 8.26 10.98
CA GLY A 122 5.23 8.92 10.13
C GLY A 122 4.90 8.98 8.64
N GLY A 123 5.92 9.13 7.80
CA GLY A 123 5.82 9.07 6.34
C GLY A 123 5.16 10.29 5.68
N THR A 124 5.18 11.45 6.34
CA THR A 124 4.74 12.76 5.81
C THR A 124 5.95 13.66 5.51
N GLY A 125 5.75 14.71 4.71
CA GLY A 125 6.78 15.72 4.45
C GLY A 125 8.05 15.18 3.80
N ALA A 126 9.19 15.82 4.09
CA ALA A 126 10.48 15.49 3.49
C ALA A 126 11.24 14.42 4.31
N GLY A 127 10.76 13.18 4.23
CA GLY A 127 11.39 12.00 4.83
C GLY A 127 11.41 10.84 3.84
N VAL A 128 11.44 9.62 4.39
CA VAL A 128 11.20 8.39 3.63
C VAL A 128 9.83 7.87 4.00
N THR A 129 8.94 7.70 3.04
CA THR A 129 7.70 6.95 3.29
C THR A 129 7.90 5.47 2.93
N ASN A 130 6.86 4.68 3.13
CA ASN A 130 6.82 3.25 2.81
C ASN A 130 7.24 2.90 1.38
N ILE A 131 7.74 1.68 1.19
CA ILE A 131 8.28 1.15 -0.07
C ILE A 131 7.17 0.43 -0.83
N VAL A 132 6.87 0.91 -2.04
CA VAL A 132 6.00 0.18 -2.98
C VAL A 132 6.74 -1.07 -3.43
N HIS A 133 6.14 -2.24 -3.20
CA HIS A 133 6.79 -3.52 -3.47
C HIS A 133 5.85 -4.62 -3.97
N THR A 134 6.46 -5.69 -4.45
CA THR A 134 5.83 -6.79 -5.20
C THR A 134 5.63 -8.04 -4.35
N GLN A 135 5.30 -9.16 -4.99
CA GLN A 135 5.05 -10.43 -4.30
C GLN A 135 6.35 -11.13 -3.83
N GLY A 136 7.45 -11.04 -4.58
CA GLY A 136 8.68 -11.78 -4.23
C GLY A 136 8.45 -13.29 -4.15
N TRP A 137 9.14 -13.94 -3.22
CA TRP A 137 9.04 -15.39 -3.00
C TRP A 137 7.75 -15.81 -2.30
N VAL A 138 6.95 -14.86 -1.81
CA VAL A 138 5.69 -15.16 -1.12
C VAL A 138 4.64 -15.73 -2.08
N HIS A 139 4.64 -15.34 -3.35
CA HIS A 139 3.56 -15.72 -4.27
C HIS A 139 3.91 -15.77 -5.77
N CYS A 140 5.02 -15.15 -6.20
CA CYS A 140 5.33 -15.09 -7.64
C CYS A 140 6.20 -16.29 -8.07
N HIS A 141 6.04 -16.73 -9.32
CA HIS A 141 6.87 -17.78 -9.93
C HIS A 141 8.02 -17.26 -10.80
N THR A 142 8.06 -15.95 -11.12
CA THR A 142 9.18 -15.29 -11.84
C THR A 142 10.10 -14.39 -10.99
N PRO A 143 10.17 -14.46 -9.65
CA PRO A 143 11.01 -13.55 -8.88
C PRO A 143 12.50 -13.90 -9.03
N ALA A 144 13.33 -12.89 -9.21
CA ALA A 144 14.79 -13.00 -9.09
C ALA A 144 15.29 -12.65 -7.66
N THR A 145 14.42 -12.11 -6.80
CA THR A 145 14.67 -11.81 -5.39
C THR A 145 13.35 -11.81 -4.61
N ASP A 146 13.41 -11.90 -3.29
CA ASP A 146 12.26 -11.61 -2.43
C ASP A 146 11.88 -10.11 -2.45
N ALA A 147 10.64 -9.81 -2.03
CA ALA A 147 10.14 -8.46 -1.83
C ALA A 147 10.01 -8.10 -0.35
N SER A 148 9.15 -8.80 0.40
CA SER A 148 8.82 -8.45 1.79
C SER A 148 10.05 -8.41 2.70
N GLY A 149 10.96 -9.38 2.59
CA GLY A 149 12.17 -9.44 3.40
C GLY A 149 13.13 -8.29 3.11
N VAL A 150 13.33 -7.94 1.84
CA VAL A 150 14.20 -6.82 1.45
C VAL A 150 13.60 -5.48 1.90
N VAL A 151 12.29 -5.30 1.75
CA VAL A 151 11.60 -4.09 2.22
C VAL A 151 11.72 -3.93 3.73
N LYS A 152 11.53 -5.00 4.50
CA LYS A 152 11.71 -4.98 5.95
C LYS A 152 13.13 -4.56 6.33
N ALA A 153 14.15 -5.20 5.73
CA ALA A 153 15.54 -4.88 6.01
C ALA A 153 15.87 -3.40 5.70
N VAL A 154 15.41 -2.87 4.56
CA VAL A 154 15.66 -1.47 4.18
C VAL A 154 14.91 -0.49 5.09
N MET A 155 13.64 -0.77 5.40
CA MET A 155 12.85 0.11 6.26
C MET A 155 13.33 0.12 7.71
N ASP A 156 13.95 -0.95 8.20
CA ASP A 156 14.56 -0.99 9.53
C ASP A 156 15.76 -0.03 9.63
N GLU A 157 16.63 -0.02 8.62
CA GLU A 157 17.77 0.90 8.55
C GLU A 157 17.36 2.36 8.30
N LEU A 158 16.22 2.58 7.63
CA LEU A 158 15.73 3.91 7.27
C LEU A 158 14.61 4.42 8.18
N PHE A 159 14.35 3.75 9.31
CA PHE A 159 13.19 4.04 10.15
C PHE A 159 13.21 5.47 10.73
N ASP A 160 14.39 6.00 11.05
CA ASP A 160 14.54 7.39 11.52
C ASP A 160 14.09 8.42 10.47
N TYR A 161 14.24 8.12 9.18
CA TYR A 161 13.72 8.97 8.11
C TYR A 161 12.22 8.81 7.88
N PHE A 162 11.62 7.72 8.34
CA PHE A 162 10.17 7.52 8.30
C PHE A 162 9.46 8.35 9.38
N THR A 163 10.05 8.44 10.57
CA THR A 163 9.49 9.15 11.73
C THR A 163 9.92 10.62 11.80
N SER A 164 10.65 11.12 10.79
CA SER A 164 11.14 12.50 10.73
C SER A 164 10.90 13.15 9.36
N MET A 165 11.26 14.44 9.25
CA MET A 165 11.16 15.23 8.02
C MET A 165 12.45 16.02 7.77
N THR A 166 13.60 15.33 7.80
CA THR A 166 14.94 15.96 7.76
C THR A 166 15.61 15.95 6.39
N LEU A 167 15.00 15.31 5.39
CA LEU A 167 15.56 15.24 4.04
C LEU A 167 15.28 16.53 3.25
N PRO A 168 16.05 16.82 2.18
CA PRO A 168 15.79 17.99 1.32
C PRO A 168 14.43 17.93 0.60
N ALA A 169 13.95 16.72 0.32
CA ALA A 169 12.67 16.43 -0.28
C ALA A 169 12.21 15.03 0.15
N GLN A 170 10.94 14.71 -0.11
CA GLN A 170 10.41 13.37 0.12
C GLN A 170 11.11 12.37 -0.81
N VAL A 171 11.66 11.29 -0.26
CA VAL A 171 12.31 10.22 -1.03
C VAL A 171 11.35 9.04 -1.19
N ARG A 172 11.17 8.59 -2.43
CA ARG A 172 10.38 7.41 -2.80
C ARG A 172 11.31 6.25 -3.15
N ILE A 173 11.13 5.16 -2.43
CA ILE A 173 11.83 3.90 -2.70
C ILE A 173 10.83 2.90 -3.26
N ALA A 174 11.18 2.13 -4.29
CA ALA A 174 10.34 1.04 -4.79
C ALA A 174 11.15 -0.22 -5.07
N LEU A 175 10.50 -1.37 -4.96
CA LEU A 175 11.11 -2.67 -5.20
C LEU A 175 10.27 -3.55 -6.12
N ALA A 176 10.90 -4.12 -7.14
CA ALA A 176 10.31 -5.16 -7.98
C ALA A 176 11.18 -6.41 -7.96
N CYS A 177 10.55 -7.57 -7.74
CA CYS A 177 11.23 -8.84 -7.66
C CYS A 177 11.77 -9.33 -9.01
N CYS A 178 11.29 -8.78 -10.14
CA CYS A 178 11.78 -9.06 -11.48
C CYS A 178 11.57 -7.85 -12.43
N LEU A 179 12.08 -7.97 -13.64
CA LEU A 179 12.06 -6.92 -14.68
C LEU A 179 10.68 -6.57 -15.24
N ASN A 180 9.63 -7.30 -14.87
CA ASN A 180 8.25 -6.86 -15.14
C ASN A 180 7.90 -5.58 -14.34
N MET A 181 8.74 -5.23 -13.35
CA MET A 181 8.71 -3.94 -12.65
C MET A 181 7.33 -3.56 -12.08
N CYS A 182 6.53 -4.53 -11.64
CA CYS A 182 5.17 -4.29 -11.17
C CYS A 182 5.18 -3.26 -10.01
N GLY A 183 4.66 -2.06 -10.25
CA GLY A 183 4.72 -0.95 -9.31
C GLY A 183 5.52 0.23 -9.87
N ALA A 184 6.39 0.82 -9.06
CA ALA A 184 6.96 2.14 -9.32
C ALA A 184 8.50 2.16 -9.43
N VAL A 185 9.15 1.01 -9.67
CA VAL A 185 10.61 0.91 -9.78
C VAL A 185 11.18 1.83 -10.84
N HIS A 186 10.51 1.96 -11.99
CA HIS A 186 10.96 2.77 -13.12
C HIS A 186 10.80 4.29 -12.92
N CYS A 187 10.16 4.74 -11.82
CA CYS A 187 9.83 6.14 -11.58
C CYS A 187 9.96 6.56 -10.10
N SER A 188 10.82 5.87 -9.34
CA SER A 188 11.13 6.19 -7.94
C SER A 188 12.53 6.79 -7.82
N ASP A 189 12.77 7.59 -6.79
CA ASP A 189 14.07 8.21 -6.51
C ASP A 189 15.15 7.13 -6.27
N ILE A 190 14.78 6.05 -5.58
CA ILE A 190 15.62 4.86 -5.39
C ILE A 190 14.83 3.61 -5.79
N ALA A 191 15.45 2.75 -6.59
CA ALA A 191 14.82 1.58 -7.16
C ALA A 191 15.65 0.31 -6.86
N ILE A 192 14.99 -0.72 -6.33
CA ILE A 192 15.58 -2.03 -6.09
C ILE A 192 14.95 -3.02 -7.08
N LEU A 193 15.78 -3.69 -7.87
CA LEU A 193 15.31 -4.57 -8.95
C LEU A 193 16.01 -5.93 -8.90
N GLY A 194 15.21 -6.99 -8.80
CA GLY A 194 15.69 -8.35 -9.04
C GLY A 194 16.00 -8.60 -10.52
N VAL A 195 17.19 -9.11 -10.80
CA VAL A 195 17.63 -9.45 -12.17
C VAL A 195 18.28 -10.83 -12.21
N HIS A 196 18.01 -11.57 -13.28
CA HIS A 196 18.74 -12.80 -13.58
C HIS A 196 20.05 -12.47 -14.31
N ARG A 197 21.04 -13.36 -14.20
CA ARG A 197 22.36 -13.25 -14.86
C ARG A 197 22.73 -14.49 -15.68
N LYS A 198 21.76 -15.35 -15.96
CA LYS A 198 21.94 -16.60 -16.73
C LYS A 198 20.76 -16.74 -17.70
N PRO A 199 20.99 -17.28 -18.92
CA PRO A 199 19.92 -17.70 -19.80
C PRO A 199 18.98 -18.74 -19.15
N PRO A 200 17.73 -18.89 -19.64
CA PRO A 200 16.82 -19.92 -19.15
C PRO A 200 17.32 -21.33 -19.50
N MET A 201 16.97 -22.31 -18.67
CA MET A 201 17.13 -23.72 -19.00
C MET A 201 15.94 -24.18 -19.86
N VAL A 202 16.18 -25.08 -20.80
CA VAL A 202 15.14 -25.61 -21.68
C VAL A 202 14.78 -27.03 -21.26
N ASP A 203 13.51 -27.26 -20.94
CA ASP A 203 12.94 -28.59 -20.71
C ASP A 203 12.37 -29.13 -22.03
N HIS A 204 13.20 -29.87 -22.77
CA HIS A 204 12.83 -30.40 -24.08
C HIS A 204 11.70 -31.44 -24.03
N ASP A 205 11.50 -32.11 -22.89
CA ASP A 205 10.50 -33.16 -22.75
C ASP A 205 9.09 -32.57 -22.58
N ALA A 206 8.98 -31.41 -21.93
CA ALA A 206 7.69 -30.78 -21.61
C ALA A 206 7.31 -29.60 -22.53
N ILE A 207 8.27 -28.92 -23.14
CA ILE A 207 8.04 -27.62 -23.81
C ILE A 207 6.97 -27.66 -24.90
N SER A 208 6.87 -28.76 -25.66
CA SER A 208 5.87 -28.91 -26.72
C SER A 208 4.45 -29.17 -26.19
N GLY A 209 4.32 -29.70 -24.97
CA GLY A 209 3.03 -29.96 -24.31
C GLY A 209 2.52 -28.81 -23.44
N LEU A 210 3.41 -27.90 -23.02
CA LEU A 210 3.09 -26.81 -22.09
C LEU A 210 3.15 -25.41 -22.73
N CYS A 211 3.82 -25.23 -23.86
CA CYS A 211 4.09 -23.92 -24.42
C CYS A 211 3.56 -23.77 -25.85
N GLU A 212 2.94 -22.62 -26.11
CA GLU A 212 2.71 -22.14 -27.47
C GLU A 212 4.02 -21.53 -28.00
N LEU A 213 4.83 -22.31 -28.72
CA LEU A 213 6.18 -21.90 -29.17
C LEU A 213 6.24 -20.54 -29.88
N PRO A 214 5.30 -20.15 -30.76
CA PRO A 214 5.32 -18.81 -31.36
C PRO A 214 5.26 -17.67 -30.32
N LEU A 215 4.55 -17.86 -29.21
CA LEU A 215 4.51 -16.88 -28.12
C LEU A 215 5.86 -16.77 -27.41
N ALA A 216 6.53 -17.90 -27.18
CA ALA A 216 7.85 -17.91 -26.54
C ALA A 216 8.92 -17.20 -27.41
N ILE A 217 8.90 -17.43 -28.73
CA ILE A 217 9.79 -16.76 -29.68
C ILE A 217 9.51 -15.24 -29.69
N ALA A 218 8.24 -14.84 -29.83
CA ALA A 218 7.84 -13.44 -29.89
C ALA A 218 8.06 -12.67 -28.57
N ALA A 219 8.14 -13.38 -27.44
CA ALA A 219 8.39 -12.78 -26.13
C ALA A 219 9.85 -12.31 -25.96
N CYS A 220 10.80 -12.76 -26.80
CA CYS A 220 12.20 -12.38 -26.66
C CYS A 220 12.49 -11.01 -27.30
N PRO A 221 12.79 -9.96 -26.52
CA PRO A 221 13.06 -8.63 -27.06
C PRO A 221 14.34 -8.55 -27.92
N LEU A 222 15.21 -9.56 -27.83
CA LEU A 222 16.49 -9.62 -28.53
C LEU A 222 16.56 -10.76 -29.57
N GLY A 223 15.46 -11.48 -29.82
CA GLY A 223 15.41 -12.56 -30.82
C GLY A 223 16.35 -13.75 -30.56
N ALA A 224 16.57 -14.10 -29.29
CA ALA A 224 17.50 -15.16 -28.89
C ALA A 224 16.84 -16.53 -28.64
N VAL A 225 15.53 -16.65 -28.88
CA VAL A 225 14.72 -17.87 -28.71
C VAL A 225 14.40 -18.46 -30.06
#